data_AF-A0A838INN0-F1
#
_entry.id   AF-A0A838INN0-F1
#
_cell.length_a   1.000
_cell.length_b   1.000
_cell.length_c   1.000
_cell.angle_alpha   90.00
_cell.angle_beta   90.00
_cell.angle_gamma   90.00
#
_symmetry.space_group_name_H-M   'P 1'
#
loop_
_entity.id
_entity.type
_entity.pdbx_description
1 polymer ?
#
loop_
_entity_poly.entity_id
_entity_poly.type
_entity_poly.pdbx_seq_one_letter_code
_entity_poly.pdbx_strand_id
1 'polypeptide(L)'
;MEIIPTFWLAAGLVTLVGVALIWRMGRGAERAVRGQLDTFVVGEVAAWLEARLRRPRAEIASLLTSRNAPEDFTTAYDRHIDFVFLEFERQHAGYFLEIRIEKDGDSLLNVRRRLALDDLPSPVQQAFLRGETRLHVPWHPEFHEPGSAAA
;
A
#
# COMPACT_ATOMS: atom_id res chain seq x y z
N MET A 1 -46.23 -9.42 -3.36
CA MET A 1 -45.46 -9.90 -2.20
C MET A 1 -44.05 -10.17 -2.68
N GLU A 2 -43.12 -9.41 -2.10
CA GLU A 2 -41.66 -9.57 -2.06
C GLU A 2 -40.92 -9.75 -3.40
N ILE A 3 -40.62 -8.60 -4.03
CA ILE A 3 -39.57 -8.46 -5.03
C ILE A 3 -38.25 -8.46 -4.25
N ILE A 4 -37.48 -9.55 -4.34
CA ILE A 4 -36.12 -9.63 -3.80
C ILE A 4 -35.28 -8.58 -4.54
N PRO A 5 -34.72 -7.56 -3.88
CA PRO A 5 -33.85 -6.61 -4.54
C PRO A 5 -32.52 -7.30 -4.83
N THR A 6 -32.30 -7.63 -6.10
CA THR A 6 -31.01 -8.03 -6.69
C THR A 6 -30.02 -6.86 -6.62
N PHE A 7 -29.51 -6.57 -5.42
CA PHE A 7 -28.60 -5.46 -5.11
C PHE A 7 -27.16 -5.92 -4.77
N TRP A 8 -26.73 -7.08 -5.24
CA TRP A 8 -25.41 -7.65 -4.86
C TRP A 8 -24.56 -8.16 -6.03
N LEU A 9 -24.65 -7.56 -7.22
CA LEU A 9 -23.84 -8.00 -8.38
C LEU A 9 -23.11 -6.88 -9.14
N ALA A 10 -22.69 -5.81 -8.46
CA ALA A 10 -21.94 -4.73 -9.12
C ALA A 10 -20.82 -4.12 -8.25
N ALA A 11 -20.03 -4.94 -7.55
CA ALA A 11 -18.83 -4.49 -6.84
C ALA A 11 -17.57 -5.27 -7.24
N GLY A 12 -17.54 -5.81 -8.46
CA GLY A 12 -16.50 -6.74 -8.93
C GLY A 12 -15.71 -6.26 -10.15
N LEU A 13 -15.67 -4.95 -10.43
CA LEU A 13 -14.73 -4.41 -11.42
C LEU A 13 -13.58 -3.76 -10.65
N VAL A 14 -12.70 -4.60 -10.12
CA VAL A 14 -11.38 -4.17 -9.63
C VAL A 14 -10.58 -3.80 -10.88
N THR A 15 -10.65 -2.53 -11.29
CA THR A 15 -9.80 -2.02 -12.36
C THR A 15 -8.37 -2.04 -11.82
N LEU A 16 -7.64 -3.12 -12.14
CA LEU A 16 -6.19 -3.24 -12.00
C LEU A 16 -5.51 -2.26 -12.95
N VAL A 17 -5.67 -0.95 -12.73
CA VAL A 17 -4.94 0.06 -13.48
C VAL A 17 -3.53 0.09 -12.92
N GLY A 18 -2.57 -0.30 -13.75
CA GLY A 18 -1.15 -0.37 -13.43
C GLY A 18 -0.58 0.97 -12.98
N VAL A 19 -0.55 1.19 -11.66
CA VAL A 19 0.16 2.29 -11.01
C VAL A 19 1.62 1.91 -10.69
N ALA A 20 2.08 0.73 -11.09
CA ALA A 20 3.46 0.28 -10.85
C ALA A 20 4.53 1.22 -11.45
N LEU A 21 4.21 1.98 -12.51
CA LEU A 21 5.15 2.91 -13.17
C LEU A 21 5.19 4.33 -12.58
N ILE A 22 4.30 4.63 -11.65
CA ILE A 22 4.07 5.99 -11.14
C ILE A 22 5.14 6.43 -10.12
N TRP A 23 5.95 5.47 -9.64
CA TRP A 23 6.92 5.72 -8.59
C TRP A 23 8.27 6.31 -9.06
N ARG A 24 8.50 6.55 -10.36
CA ARG A 24 9.85 6.92 -10.84
C ARG A 24 10.08 8.39 -11.21
N MET A 25 9.07 9.27 -11.25
CA MET A 25 9.29 10.66 -11.70
C MET A 25 8.54 11.72 -10.87
N GLY A 26 9.27 12.43 -9.99
CA GLY A 26 8.71 13.54 -9.23
C GLY A 26 9.71 14.51 -8.61
N ARG A 27 9.50 15.82 -8.84
CA ARG A 27 10.37 16.95 -8.42
C ARG A 27 10.05 17.36 -6.98
N GLY A 28 11.08 17.53 -6.13
CA GLY A 28 11.05 18.23 -4.84
C GLY A 28 9.86 17.92 -3.90
N ALA A 29 8.76 18.66 -4.04
CA ALA A 29 7.52 18.50 -3.28
C ALA A 29 6.93 17.09 -3.40
N GLU A 30 7.02 16.46 -4.57
CA GLU A 30 6.55 15.08 -4.76
C GLU A 30 7.39 14.09 -3.95
N ARG A 31 8.70 14.34 -3.76
CA ARG A 31 9.54 13.51 -2.90
C ARG A 31 9.17 13.67 -1.43
N ALA A 32 8.76 14.86 -1.01
CA ALA A 32 8.34 15.11 0.36
C ALA A 32 7.01 14.38 0.68
N VAL A 33 6.01 14.52 -0.18
CA VAL A 33 4.72 13.81 -0.04
C VAL A 33 4.92 12.30 -0.07
N ARG A 34 5.74 11.80 -1.01
CA ARG A 34 6.09 10.39 -1.07
C ARG A 34 6.82 9.93 0.19
N GLY A 35 7.80 10.68 0.67
CA GLY A 35 8.54 10.33 1.88
C GLY A 35 7.66 10.26 3.12
N GLN A 36 6.68 11.17 3.25
CA GLN A 36 5.71 11.12 4.35
C GLN A 36 4.79 9.91 4.27
N LEU A 37 4.27 9.58 3.08
CA LEU A 37 3.44 8.40 2.87
C LEU A 37 4.22 7.11 3.11
N ASP A 38 5.44 7.04 2.62
CA ASP A 38 6.30 5.87 2.80
C ASP A 38 6.67 5.68 4.28
N THR A 39 7.02 6.75 4.98
CA THR A 39 7.25 6.73 6.44
C THR A 39 6.01 6.23 7.20
N PHE A 40 4.82 6.66 6.77
CA PHE A 40 3.56 6.20 7.36
C PHE A 40 3.33 4.70 7.10
N VAL A 41 3.45 4.25 5.85
CA VAL A 41 3.27 2.84 5.46
C VAL A 41 4.27 1.95 6.19
N VAL A 42 5.56 2.27 6.14
CA VAL A 42 6.63 1.56 6.86
C VAL A 42 6.32 1.52 8.35
N GLY A 43 5.86 2.65 8.92
CA GLY A 43 5.49 2.74 10.32
C GLY A 43 4.36 1.76 10.71
N GLU A 44 3.30 1.67 9.91
CA GLU A 44 2.15 0.79 10.17
C GLU A 44 2.50 -0.68 9.94
N VAL A 45 3.22 -1.00 8.86
CA VAL A 45 3.70 -2.36 8.58
C VAL A 45 4.66 -2.83 9.69
N ALA A 46 5.59 -1.97 10.12
CA ALA A 46 6.49 -2.28 11.22
C ALA A 46 5.75 -2.50 12.55
N ALA A 47 4.73 -1.69 12.85
CA ALA A 47 3.90 -1.88 14.05
C ALA A 47 3.17 -3.21 14.02
N TRP A 48 2.63 -3.60 12.86
CA TRP A 48 1.96 -4.89 12.70
C TRP A 48 2.93 -6.07 12.83
N LEU A 49 4.17 -5.93 12.33
CA LEU A 49 5.21 -6.94 12.42
C LEU A 49 5.86 -7.06 13.81
N GLU A 50 5.86 -6.01 14.64
CA GLU A 50 6.53 -5.97 15.94
C GLU A 50 6.22 -7.19 16.83
N ALA A 51 4.94 -7.48 17.03
CA ALA A 51 4.52 -8.63 17.85
C ALA A 51 4.83 -9.99 17.20
N ARG A 52 4.94 -10.05 15.86
CA ARG A 52 5.13 -11.27 15.08
C ARG A 52 6.60 -11.66 14.96
N LEU A 53 7.45 -10.67 14.74
CA LEU A 53 8.89 -10.84 14.60
C LEU A 53 9.63 -10.75 15.94
N ARG A 54 8.96 -10.29 17.01
CA ARG A 54 9.56 -10.07 18.34
C ARG A 54 10.80 -9.17 18.27
N ARG A 55 10.73 -8.15 17.42
CA ARG A 55 11.77 -7.14 17.23
C ARG A 55 11.17 -5.74 17.44
N PRO A 56 11.94 -4.76 17.92
CA PRO A 56 11.46 -3.40 18.11
C PRO A 56 10.95 -2.79 16.80
N ARG A 57 9.84 -2.05 16.85
CA ARG A 57 9.28 -1.35 15.68
C ARG A 57 10.31 -0.54 14.89
N ALA A 58 11.21 0.18 15.56
CA ALA A 58 12.23 1.01 14.92
C ALA A 58 13.26 0.19 14.12
N GLU A 59 13.63 -1.01 14.63
CA GLU A 59 14.52 -1.93 13.91
C GLU A 59 13.83 -2.45 12.66
N ILE A 60 12.58 -2.91 12.79
CA ILE A 60 11.78 -3.41 11.66
C ILE A 60 11.62 -2.32 10.59
N ALA A 61 11.28 -1.09 10.99
CA ALA A 61 11.18 0.04 10.06
C ALA A 61 12.49 0.28 9.30
N SER A 62 13.63 0.26 10.00
CA SER A 62 14.95 0.40 9.36
C SER A 62 15.26 -0.73 8.39
N LEU A 63 14.81 -1.95 8.67
CA LEU A 63 15.00 -3.11 7.79
C LEU A 63 14.08 -3.04 6.56
N LEU A 64 12.84 -2.57 6.72
CA LEU A 64 11.89 -2.31 5.62
C LEU A 64 12.39 -1.29 4.59
N THR A 65 13.19 -0.32 5.03
CA THR A 65 13.80 0.70 4.17
C THR A 65 15.24 0.37 3.77
N SER A 66 15.78 -0.78 4.19
CA SER A 66 17.14 -1.18 3.83
C SER A 66 17.12 -2.03 2.56
N ARG A 67 17.99 -1.72 1.59
CA ARG A 67 18.21 -2.59 0.42
C ARG A 67 18.91 -3.90 0.76
N ASN A 68 19.67 -3.90 1.86
CA ASN A 68 20.47 -5.05 2.30
C ASN A 68 19.92 -5.59 3.63
N ALA A 69 18.62 -5.85 3.68
CA ALA A 69 18.03 -6.50 4.85
C ALA A 69 18.62 -7.92 5.00
N PRO A 70 18.95 -8.37 6.23
CA PRO A 70 19.43 -9.73 6.47
C PRO A 70 18.45 -10.80 5.99
N GLU A 71 18.95 -11.93 5.47
CA GLU A 71 18.13 -13.02 4.92
C GLU A 71 17.18 -13.64 5.96
N ASP A 72 17.58 -13.68 7.23
CA ASP A 72 16.73 -14.15 8.32
C ASP A 72 15.52 -13.22 8.52
N PHE A 73 15.68 -11.92 8.30
CA PHE A 73 14.59 -10.96 8.35
C PHE A 73 13.68 -11.09 7.14
N THR A 74 14.22 -11.17 5.92
CA THR A 74 13.41 -11.30 4.70
C THR A 74 12.57 -12.58 4.72
N THR A 75 13.16 -13.70 5.14
CA THR A 75 12.46 -14.99 5.31
C THR A 75 11.35 -14.89 6.36
N ALA A 76 11.60 -14.20 7.47
CA ALA A 76 10.59 -14.02 8.51
C ALA A 76 9.46 -13.08 8.05
N TYR A 77 9.78 -12.06 7.26
CA TYR A 77 8.80 -11.17 6.63
C TYR A 77 7.87 -11.95 5.69
N ASP A 78 8.42 -12.71 4.73
CA ASP A 78 7.63 -13.47 3.74
C ASP A 78 6.74 -14.55 4.38
N ARG A 79 7.14 -15.06 5.55
CA ARG A 79 6.30 -15.99 6.33
C ARG A 79 5.01 -15.34 6.81
N HIS A 80 5.00 -14.04 7.04
CA HIS A 80 3.87 -13.32 7.63
C HIS A 80 3.10 -12.44 6.65
N ILE A 81 3.73 -12.02 5.55
CA ILE A 81 3.13 -11.11 4.56
C ILE A 81 3.38 -11.67 3.17
N ASP A 82 2.31 -11.88 2.40
CA ASP A 82 2.45 -12.13 0.96
C ASP A 82 2.47 -10.81 0.19
N PHE A 83 1.52 -9.92 0.51
CA PHE A 83 1.37 -8.64 -0.17
C PHE A 83 1.00 -7.51 0.79
N VAL A 84 1.46 -6.31 0.44
CA VAL A 84 0.97 -5.06 1.01
C VAL A 84 0.39 -4.22 -0.11
N PHE A 85 -0.86 -3.79 0.05
CA PHE A 85 -1.54 -2.92 -0.90
C PHE A 85 -1.89 -1.59 -0.25
N LEU A 86 -1.69 -0.53 -1.02
CA LEU A 86 -2.16 0.81 -0.72
C LEU A 86 -3.38 1.08 -1.57
N GLU A 87 -4.51 1.22 -0.91
CA GLU A 87 -5.78 1.49 -1.57
C GLU A 87 -6.14 2.96 -1.38
N PHE A 88 -6.17 3.72 -2.46
CA PHE A 88 -6.61 5.09 -2.45
C PHE A 88 -8.06 5.15 -2.91
N GLU A 89 -8.92 5.83 -2.15
CA GLU A 89 -10.34 5.94 -2.46
C GLU A 89 -10.79 7.40 -2.42
N ARG A 90 -11.55 7.84 -3.42
CA ARG A 90 -12.26 9.12 -3.45
C ARG A 90 -13.72 8.90 -3.07
N GLN A 91 -14.11 9.37 -1.89
CA GLN A 91 -15.50 9.41 -1.44
C GLN A 91 -16.03 10.85 -1.43
N HIS A 92 -17.35 11.02 -1.28
CA HIS A 92 -17.97 12.34 -1.17
C HIS A 92 -17.37 13.20 -0.05
N ALA A 93 -16.90 12.57 1.03
CA ALA A 93 -16.29 13.23 2.17
C ALA A 93 -14.79 13.57 1.98
N GLY A 94 -14.15 13.15 0.89
CA GLY A 94 -12.74 13.41 0.60
C GLY A 94 -11.98 12.16 0.18
N TYR A 95 -10.66 12.19 0.36
CA TYR A 95 -9.74 11.15 -0.09
C TYR A 95 -9.24 10.32 1.09
N PHE A 96 -9.10 9.02 0.87
CA PHE A 96 -8.67 8.08 1.88
C PHE A 96 -7.56 7.20 1.33
N LEU A 97 -6.62 6.85 2.20
CA LEU A 97 -5.66 5.78 2.01
C LEU A 97 -5.99 4.68 3.01
N GLU A 98 -6.09 3.45 2.51
CA GLU A 98 -6.17 2.24 3.30
C GLU A 98 -4.95 1.36 3.03
N ILE A 99 -4.26 0.96 4.10
CA ILE A 99 -3.16 -0.01 4.02
C ILE A 99 -3.74 -1.37 4.31
N ARG A 100 -3.57 -2.29 3.36
CA ARG A 100 -4.01 -3.68 3.45
C ARG A 100 -2.81 -4.62 3.44
N ILE A 101 -2.67 -5.43 4.48
CA ILE A 101 -1.71 -6.54 4.53
C ILE A 101 -2.48 -7.82 4.24
N GLU A 102 -2.00 -8.62 3.29
CA GLU A 102 -2.61 -9.89 2.90
C GLU A 102 -1.66 -11.06 3.14
N LYS A 103 -2.22 -12.17 3.64
CA LYS A 103 -1.54 -13.46 3.79
C LYS A 103 -2.53 -14.59 3.54
N ASP A 104 -2.17 -15.55 2.71
CA ASP A 104 -2.99 -16.73 2.39
C ASP A 104 -4.41 -16.37 1.89
N GLY A 105 -4.55 -15.18 1.27
CA GLY A 105 -5.83 -14.64 0.80
C GLY A 105 -6.65 -13.88 1.84
N ASP A 106 -6.23 -13.86 3.11
CA ASP A 106 -6.88 -13.14 4.18
C ASP A 106 -6.29 -11.74 4.37
N SER A 107 -7.17 -10.75 4.59
CA SER A 107 -6.77 -9.39 4.95
C SER A 107 -6.53 -9.30 6.46
N LEU A 108 -5.27 -9.06 6.84
CA LEU A 108 -4.81 -9.12 8.23
C LEU A 108 -4.66 -7.75 8.92
N LEU A 109 -4.66 -6.68 8.14
CA LEU A 109 -4.59 -5.31 8.63
C LEU A 109 -5.35 -4.40 7.68
N ASN A 110 -6.21 -3.53 8.24
CA ASN A 110 -6.88 -2.46 7.52
C ASN A 110 -6.69 -1.15 8.31
N VAL A 111 -5.70 -0.36 7.92
CA VAL A 111 -5.45 0.96 8.53
C VAL A 111 -5.89 2.03 7.56
N ARG A 112 -6.86 2.85 7.96
CA ARG A 112 -7.42 3.90 7.13
C ARG A 112 -7.05 5.29 7.62
N ARG A 113 -6.58 6.14 6.70
CA ARG A 113 -6.24 7.54 6.93
C ARG A 113 -6.92 8.44 5.91
N ARG A 114 -7.47 9.57 6.36
CA ARG A 114 -7.96 10.64 5.48
C ARG A 114 -6.78 11.48 5.00
N LEU A 115 -6.75 11.82 3.72
CA LEU A 115 -5.73 12.64 3.07
C LEU A 115 -6.37 13.85 2.39
N ALA A 116 -5.65 14.96 2.31
CA ALA A 116 -6.01 16.03 1.38
C ALA A 116 -5.61 15.62 -0.05
N LEU A 117 -6.22 16.25 -1.05
CA LEU A 117 -5.85 16.00 -2.45
C LEU A 117 -4.36 16.28 -2.70
N ASP A 118 -3.83 17.34 -2.08
CA ASP A 118 -2.42 17.76 -2.21
C ASP A 118 -1.43 16.81 -1.51
N ASP A 119 -1.91 15.99 -0.57
CA ASP A 119 -1.11 14.98 0.15
C ASP A 119 -1.04 13.64 -0.60
N LEU A 120 -1.73 13.52 -1.74
CA LEU A 120 -1.67 12.31 -2.57
C LEU A 120 -0.48 12.38 -3.52
N PRO A 121 0.14 11.25 -3.91
CA PRO A 121 1.16 11.25 -4.95
C PRO A 121 0.59 11.80 -6.26
N SER A 122 1.37 12.59 -7.02
CA SER A 122 0.91 13.26 -8.24
C SER A 122 0.13 12.34 -9.19
N PRO A 123 0.53 11.07 -9.40
CA PRO A 123 -0.21 10.25 -10.35
C PRO A 123 -1.49 9.62 -9.79
N VAL A 124 -1.61 9.49 -8.46
CA VAL A 124 -2.88 9.19 -7.78
C VAL A 124 -3.83 10.38 -7.92
N GLN A 125 -3.34 11.60 -7.72
CA GLN A 125 -4.13 12.81 -7.96
C GLN A 125 -4.65 12.85 -9.41
N GLN A 126 -3.77 12.65 -10.39
CA GLN A 126 -4.15 12.66 -11.81
C GLN A 126 -5.19 11.59 -12.14
N ALA A 127 -5.06 10.38 -11.59
CA ALA A 127 -6.05 9.34 -11.78
C ALA A 127 -7.43 9.76 -11.22
N PHE A 128 -7.49 10.36 -10.03
CA PHE A 128 -8.75 10.89 -9.48
C PHE A 128 -9.30 12.09 -10.26
N LEU A 129 -8.44 12.95 -10.81
CA LEU A 129 -8.85 14.04 -11.70
C LEU A 129 -9.42 13.52 -13.02
N ARG A 130 -8.97 12.35 -13.50
CA ARG A 130 -9.55 11.64 -14.66
C ARG A 130 -10.88 10.94 -14.36
N GLY A 131 -11.33 10.96 -13.10
CA GLY A 131 -12.62 10.41 -12.69
C GLY A 131 -12.54 9.06 -11.99
N GLU A 132 -11.35 8.49 -11.78
CA GLU A 132 -11.19 7.28 -10.97
C GLU A 132 -11.72 7.51 -9.55
N THR A 133 -12.36 6.49 -8.98
CA THR A 133 -12.91 6.53 -7.63
C THR A 133 -12.10 5.68 -6.64
N ARG A 134 -11.34 4.72 -7.14
CA ARG A 134 -10.52 3.81 -6.34
C ARG A 134 -9.27 3.40 -7.10
N LEU A 135 -8.13 3.30 -6.41
CA LEU A 135 -6.86 2.88 -6.98
C LEU A 135 -6.19 1.90 -6.02
N HIS A 136 -5.63 0.83 -6.58
CA HIS A 136 -4.90 -0.18 -5.84
C HIS A 136 -3.43 -0.13 -6.27
N VAL A 137 -2.54 0.10 -5.32
CA VAL A 137 -1.11 0.25 -5.58
C VAL A 137 -0.36 -0.78 -4.73
N PRO A 138 0.34 -1.76 -5.33
CA PRO A 138 1.19 -2.65 -4.55
C PRO A 138 2.33 -1.85 -3.93
N TRP A 139 2.66 -2.17 -2.67
CA TRP A 139 3.82 -1.64 -1.97
C TRP A 139 4.77 -2.79 -1.62
N HIS A 140 6.04 -2.55 -1.84
CA HIS A 140 7.10 -3.49 -1.51
C HIS A 140 8.18 -2.74 -0.71
N PRO A 141 8.75 -3.37 0.32
CA PRO A 141 9.89 -2.80 1.02
C PRO A 141 11.12 -2.74 0.10
N GLU A 142 12.12 -1.92 0.45
CA GLU A 142 13.28 -1.69 -0.42
C GLU A 142 14.14 -2.93 -0.69
N PHE A 143 14.09 -3.93 0.19
CA PHE A 143 14.80 -5.20 0.00
C PHE A 143 14.07 -6.19 -0.92
N HIS A 144 12.79 -5.96 -1.21
CA HIS A 144 12.02 -6.73 -2.21
C HIS A 144 12.19 -6.07 -3.57
N GLU A 145 13.29 -6.32 -4.27
CA GLU A 145 13.30 -6.15 -5.73
C GLU A 145 12.76 -7.43 -6.39
N PRO A 146 11.56 -7.41 -7.00
CA PRO A 146 11.15 -8.49 -7.87
C PRO A 146 12.02 -8.44 -9.13
N GLY A 147 13.00 -9.35 -9.23
CA GLY A 147 13.66 -9.66 -10.49
C GLY A 147 14.72 -8.67 -10.98
N SER A 148 15.68 -8.27 -10.14
CA SER A 148 17.07 -8.10 -10.61
C SER A 148 17.80 -9.45 -10.58
N ALA A 149 17.12 -10.52 -10.98
CA ALA A 149 17.78 -11.67 -11.58
C ALA A 149 18.16 -11.23 -13.00
N ALA A 150 19.37 -10.71 -13.14
CA ALA A 150 20.06 -10.77 -14.42
C ALA A 150 20.29 -12.26 -14.75
N ALA A 151 19.52 -12.80 -15.69
CA ALA A 151 19.91 -13.89 -16.60
C ALA A 151 18.83 -14.10 -17.66
#